data_AF-A0A935KLT4-F1
#
_entry.id   AF-A0A935KLT4-F1
#
_cell.length_a   1.000
_cell.length_b   1.000
_cell.length_c   1.000
_cell.angle_alpha   90.00
_cell.angle_beta   90.00
_cell.angle_gamma   90.00
#
_symmetry.space_group_name_H-M   'P 1'
#
loop_
_entity.id
_entity.type
_entity.pdbx_description
1 polymer ?
#
loop_
_entity_poly.entity_id
_entity_poly.type
_entity_poly.pdbx_seq_one_letter_code
_entity_poly.pdbx_strand_id
1 'polypeptide(L)'
;MQTHYEVLGVSETATPREIKEAFRLLALKYHPDQHPSPIANELFRRIKEAYETLYEPSRRAEYDRHLADEATTARRANQHPWPTPPSGGSAQEPPASEPRPERAWSDAPKGRSQRRFIVASVILGIISGLIWGPSVGILVCVLGPVLIAYFLTALPALANIAGWGIGALIIIGLVGWLADRQQQTGQHTPQGGPHGGDEPSPAPAPSPTAGAPPAVDPATLSGLLDRAWSAYRKGFYSEAATQAAQVLRLAPEDPQAWSIVGASACYLKQDKQAQSAYAMLDTQRRQLLRRVCDRMGVNLR
;
A
#
# COMPACT_ATOMS: atom_id res chain seq x y z
N MET A 1 10.07 -7.35 16.43
CA MET A 1 10.60 -5.98 16.43
C MET A 1 11.53 -5.87 15.25
N GLN A 2 11.41 -4.81 14.45
CA GLN A 2 12.39 -4.54 13.38
C GLN A 2 13.63 -3.89 14.00
N THR A 3 14.82 -4.30 13.56
CA THR A 3 16.07 -3.69 14.03
C THR A 3 16.33 -2.38 13.29
N HIS A 4 17.18 -1.51 13.85
CA HIS A 4 17.60 -0.28 13.16
C HIS A 4 18.34 -0.57 11.85
N TYR A 5 19.06 -1.69 11.78
CA TYR A 5 19.73 -2.16 10.57
C TYR A 5 18.72 -2.52 9.47
N GLU A 6 17.64 -3.21 9.84
CA GLU A 6 16.53 -3.54 8.93
C GLU A 6 15.78 -2.29 8.44
N VAL A 7 15.56 -1.30 9.32
CA VAL A 7 14.90 -0.03 8.96
C VAL A 7 15.72 0.74 7.91
N LEU A 8 17.04 0.77 8.02
CA LEU A 8 17.92 1.39 7.03
C LEU A 8 18.22 0.47 5.82
N GLY A 9 17.87 -0.83 5.90
CA GLY A 9 18.15 -1.81 4.86
C GLY A 9 19.64 -2.12 4.70
N VAL A 10 20.42 -2.04 5.78
CA VAL A 10 21.87 -2.27 5.80
C VAL A 10 22.23 -3.51 6.63
N SER A 11 23.42 -4.07 6.39
CA SER A 11 23.96 -5.17 7.21
C SER A 11 24.32 -4.69 8.62
N GLU A 12 24.29 -5.58 9.61
CA GLU A 12 24.86 -5.35 10.95
C GLU A 12 26.36 -5.03 10.90
N THR A 13 27.04 -5.48 9.84
CA THR A 13 28.46 -5.19 9.56
C THR A 13 28.68 -3.92 8.75
N ALA A 14 27.62 -3.14 8.47
CA ALA A 14 27.72 -1.97 7.61
C ALA A 14 28.64 -0.89 8.21
N THR A 15 29.42 -0.29 7.33
CA THR A 15 30.32 0.82 7.66
C THR A 15 29.52 2.11 7.90
N PRO A 16 30.06 3.09 8.65
CA PRO A 16 29.39 4.39 8.85
C PRO A 16 29.05 5.11 7.54
N ARG A 17 29.87 4.89 6.50
CA ARG A 17 29.65 5.45 5.16
C ARG A 17 28.41 4.83 4.51
N GLU A 18 28.25 3.50 4.55
CA GLU A 18 27.07 2.82 4.00
C GLU A 18 25.79 3.21 4.76
N ILE A 19 25.88 3.36 6.08
CA ILE A 19 24.77 3.83 6.92
C ILE A 19 24.32 5.23 6.50
N LYS A 20 25.28 6.14 6.25
CA LYS A 20 25.02 7.50 5.79
C LYS A 20 24.45 7.55 4.37
N GLU A 21 24.97 6.72 3.47
CA GLU A 21 24.45 6.61 2.10
C GLU A 21 23.01 6.08 2.08
N ALA A 22 22.73 5.03 2.86
CA ALA A 22 21.38 4.46 3.00
C ALA A 22 20.38 5.48 3.58
N PHE A 23 20.78 6.20 4.64
CA PHE A 23 19.96 7.28 5.19
C PHE A 23 19.65 8.36 4.15
N ARG A 24 20.65 8.80 3.36
CA ARG A 24 20.43 9.82 2.33
C ARG A 24 19.41 9.38 1.28
N LEU A 25 19.50 8.14 0.81
CA LEU A 25 18.58 7.59 -0.19
C LEU A 25 17.15 7.48 0.36
N LEU A 26 17.01 7.02 1.61
CA LEU A 26 15.71 6.88 2.27
C LEU A 26 15.10 8.23 2.64
N ALA A 27 15.91 9.18 3.12
CA ALA A 27 15.48 10.52 3.45
C ALA A 27 14.95 11.27 2.23
N LEU A 28 15.58 11.12 1.06
CA LEU A 28 15.08 11.67 -0.20
C LEU A 28 13.74 11.02 -0.62
N LYS A 29 13.63 9.70 -0.43
CA LYS A 29 12.43 8.94 -0.82
C LYS A 29 11.22 9.20 0.07
N TYR A 30 11.45 9.51 1.36
CA TYR A 30 10.39 9.69 2.36
C TYR A 30 10.37 11.10 2.96
N HIS A 31 10.97 12.09 2.28
CA HIS A 31 11.02 13.46 2.80
C HIS A 31 9.60 14.02 2.99
N PRO A 32 9.26 14.57 4.16
CA PRO A 32 7.91 15.06 4.44
C PRO A 32 7.46 16.17 3.49
N ASP A 33 8.39 17.02 3.03
CA ASP A 33 8.06 18.11 2.09
C ASP A 33 7.72 17.62 0.67
N GLN A 34 8.35 16.53 0.22
CA GLN A 34 8.11 15.98 -1.14
C GLN A 34 6.97 14.95 -1.13
N HIS A 35 6.76 14.30 0.00
CA HIS A 35 5.75 13.26 0.19
C HIS A 35 4.97 13.49 1.50
N PRO A 36 4.05 14.48 1.54
CA PRO A 36 3.25 14.79 2.72
C PRO A 36 2.17 13.73 2.95
N SER A 37 2.60 12.58 3.48
CA SER A 37 1.75 11.46 3.90
C SER A 37 2.05 11.13 5.37
N PRO A 38 1.03 10.82 6.19
CA PRO A 38 1.24 10.43 7.58
C PRO A 38 2.15 9.20 7.72
N ILE A 39 2.16 8.34 6.70
CA ILE A 39 3.01 7.14 6.67
C ILE A 39 4.43 7.49 6.31
N ALA A 40 4.64 8.41 5.36
CA ALA A 40 5.97 8.90 5.03
C ALA A 40 6.61 9.59 6.24
N ASN A 41 5.83 10.36 7.01
CA ASN A 41 6.32 11.01 8.23
C ASN A 41 6.73 9.99 9.31
N GLU A 42 5.91 8.97 9.57
CA GLU A 42 6.24 7.92 10.54
C GLU A 42 7.45 7.07 10.08
N LEU A 43 7.53 6.76 8.79
CA LEU A 43 8.69 6.07 8.22
C LEU A 43 9.95 6.94 8.32
N PHE A 44 9.86 8.22 7.99
CA PHE A 44 10.97 9.16 8.09
C PHE A 44 11.45 9.30 9.54
N ARG A 45 10.52 9.37 10.51
CA ARG A 45 10.84 9.36 11.95
C ARG A 45 11.65 8.13 12.32
N ARG A 46 11.23 6.93 11.89
CA ARG A 46 11.94 5.67 12.15
C ARG A 46 13.31 5.60 11.47
N ILE A 47 13.39 6.06 10.22
CA ILE A 47 14.65 6.14 9.46
C ILE A 47 15.64 7.06 10.16
N LYS A 48 15.16 8.21 10.65
CA LYS A 48 15.96 9.18 11.40
C LYS A 48 16.46 8.59 12.72
N GLU A 49 15.58 7.98 13.50
CA GLU A 49 15.92 7.34 14.77
C GLU A 49 16.95 6.20 14.60
N ALA A 50 16.79 5.38 13.56
CA ALA A 50 17.74 4.33 13.22
C ALA A 50 19.11 4.90 12.83
N TYR A 51 19.14 5.97 12.03
CA TYR A 51 20.40 6.64 11.66
C TYR A 51 21.09 7.26 12.87
N GLU A 52 20.37 8.00 13.72
CA GLU A 52 20.93 8.64 14.91
C GLU A 52 21.54 7.63 15.89
N THR A 53 20.99 6.42 15.96
CA THR A 53 21.50 5.34 16.80
C THR A 53 22.67 4.60 16.17
N LEU A 54 22.63 4.31 14.87
CA LEU A 54 23.66 3.52 14.19
C LEU A 54 24.87 4.34 13.70
N TYR A 55 24.70 5.65 13.49
CA TYR A 55 25.77 6.52 13.03
C TYR A 55 26.81 6.80 14.12
N GLU A 56 26.35 6.97 15.38
CA GLU A 56 27.24 7.19 16.52
C GLU A 56 27.80 5.87 17.07
N PRO A 57 29.13 5.67 17.09
CA PRO A 57 29.72 4.40 17.52
C PRO A 57 29.34 3.97 18.94
N SER A 58 29.21 4.93 19.87
CA SER A 58 28.84 4.67 21.26
C SER A 58 27.39 4.16 21.38
N ARG A 59 26.45 4.83 20.70
CA ARG A 59 25.03 4.47 20.65
C ARG A 59 24.82 3.14 19.92
N ARG A 60 25.55 2.91 18.83
CA ARG A 60 25.54 1.64 18.10
C ARG A 60 26.00 0.49 18.99
N ALA A 61 27.10 0.67 19.71
CA ALA A 61 27.60 -0.37 20.61
C ALA A 61 26.63 -0.69 21.75
N GLU A 62 25.93 0.31 22.29
CA GLU A 62 24.90 0.10 23.30
C GLU A 62 23.67 -0.64 22.74
N TYR A 63 23.24 -0.23 21.54
CA TYR A 63 22.15 -0.89 20.82
C TYR A 63 22.48 -2.36 20.51
N ASP A 64 23.70 -2.63 20.04
CA ASP A 64 24.16 -3.99 19.72
C ASP A 64 24.25 -4.87 20.97
N ARG A 65 24.66 -4.31 22.12
CA ARG A 65 24.62 -5.02 23.41
C ARG A 65 23.19 -5.39 23.80
N HIS A 66 22.26 -4.44 23.69
CA HIS A 66 20.85 -4.71 24.00
C HIS A 66 20.26 -5.81 23.11
N LEU A 67 20.58 -5.80 21.80
CA LEU A 67 20.18 -6.87 20.88
C LEU A 67 20.76 -8.23 21.26
N ALA A 68 22.02 -8.29 21.70
CA ALA A 68 22.64 -9.52 22.16
C ALA A 68 22.02 -10.06 23.46
N ASP A 69 21.67 -9.17 24.40
CA ASP A 69 21.01 -9.52 25.67
C ASP A 69 19.58 -10.03 25.44
N GLU A 70 18.84 -9.43 24.51
CA GLU A 70 17.53 -9.94 24.09
C GLU A 70 17.64 -11.34 23.45
N ALA A 71 18.64 -11.54 22.59
CA ALA A 71 18.87 -12.82 21.93
C ALA A 71 19.28 -13.94 22.92
N THR A 72 20.10 -13.62 23.92
CA THR A 72 20.50 -14.57 24.96
C THR A 72 19.35 -14.89 25.92
N THR A 73 18.55 -13.89 26.29
CA THR A 73 17.36 -14.08 27.13
C THR A 73 16.32 -14.95 26.42
N ALA A 74 16.08 -14.70 25.12
CA ALA A 74 15.20 -15.54 24.31
C ALA A 74 15.69 -16.99 24.19
N ARG A 75 17.01 -17.21 24.09
CA ARG A 75 17.60 -18.56 24.11
C ARG A 75 17.43 -19.25 25.47
N ARG A 76 17.65 -18.55 26.57
CA ARG A 76 17.45 -19.08 27.93
C ARG A 76 15.99 -19.46 28.19
N ALA A 77 15.05 -18.62 27.75
CA ALA A 77 13.62 -18.90 27.86
C ALA A 77 13.22 -20.18 27.09
N ASN A 78 13.84 -20.45 25.93
CA ASN A 78 13.58 -21.67 25.16
C ASN A 78 14.31 -22.92 25.70
N GLN A 79 15.25 -22.79 26.65
CA GLN A 79 15.99 -23.92 27.22
C GLN A 79 15.36 -24.50 28.51
N HIS A 80 14.45 -23.77 29.16
CA HIS A 80 13.71 -24.25 30.32
C HIS A 80 12.24 -24.49 29.96
N PRO A 81 11.79 -25.75 29.76
CA PRO A 81 10.37 -26.08 29.81
C PRO A 81 9.87 -25.72 31.21
N TRP A 82 8.73 -25.01 31.27
CA TRP A 82 8.08 -24.49 32.48
C TRP A 82 8.31 -25.30 33.77
N PRO A 83 8.65 -24.68 34.91
CA PRO A 83 8.69 -25.39 36.19
C PRO A 83 7.29 -25.87 36.54
N THR A 84 7.15 -27.17 36.84
CA THR A 84 5.90 -27.74 37.34
C THR A 84 5.53 -27.08 38.67
N PRO A 85 4.32 -26.53 38.84
CA PRO A 85 3.91 -25.94 40.12
C PRO A 85 3.79 -27.04 41.19
N PRO A 86 4.19 -26.78 42.44
CA PRO A 86 3.98 -27.73 43.54
C PRO A 86 2.47 -27.90 43.78
N SER A 87 2.00 -29.14 43.77
CA SER A 87 0.61 -29.49 44.08
C SER A 87 0.30 -29.19 45.54
N GLY A 88 -0.48 -28.13 45.79
CA GLY A 88 -1.13 -27.92 47.09
C GLY A 88 -1.29 -26.46 47.46
N GLY A 89 -2.48 -25.91 47.23
CA GLY A 89 -2.87 -24.60 47.76
C GLY A 89 -3.77 -23.84 46.81
N SER A 90 -5.02 -23.64 47.20
CA SER A 90 -6.00 -22.76 46.56
C SER A 90 -5.44 -21.34 46.44
N ALA A 91 -4.99 -20.96 45.25
CA ALA A 91 -4.61 -19.60 44.91
C ALA A 91 -5.60 -19.08 43.86
N GLN A 92 -6.25 -17.97 44.19
CA GLN A 92 -7.10 -17.17 43.32
C GLN A 92 -6.40 -16.93 41.96
N GLU A 93 -7.09 -17.20 40.86
CA GLU A 93 -6.62 -16.86 39.51
C GLU A 93 -6.41 -15.33 39.40
N PRO A 94 -5.22 -14.86 39.00
CA PRO A 94 -5.06 -13.47 38.59
C PRO A 94 -5.83 -13.22 37.28
N PRO A 95 -6.42 -12.03 37.07
CA PRO A 95 -7.19 -11.74 35.87
C PRO A 95 -6.30 -11.86 34.63
N ALA A 96 -6.84 -12.55 33.62
CA ALA A 96 -6.19 -12.87 32.35
C ALA A 96 -5.44 -11.67 31.77
N SER A 97 -4.12 -11.73 31.80
CA SER A 97 -3.27 -10.84 31.03
C SER A 97 -3.40 -11.18 29.55
N GLU A 98 -3.58 -10.12 28.75
CA GLU A 98 -3.85 -10.16 27.32
C GLU A 98 -2.88 -11.08 26.55
N PRO A 99 -3.34 -11.78 25.48
CA PRO A 99 -2.46 -12.59 24.67
C PRO A 99 -1.40 -11.72 23.98
N ARG A 100 -0.15 -11.85 24.42
CA ARG A 100 1.02 -11.25 23.77
C ARG A 100 1.06 -11.74 22.32
N PRO A 101 1.04 -10.86 21.31
CA PRO A 101 1.04 -11.30 19.92
C PRO A 101 2.39 -11.92 19.57
N GLU A 102 2.42 -13.25 19.49
CA GLU A 102 3.53 -13.98 18.90
C GLU A 102 3.67 -13.60 17.42
N ARG A 103 4.90 -13.20 17.11
CA ARG A 103 5.54 -12.97 15.80
C ARG A 103 4.74 -13.41 14.57
N ALA A 104 4.16 -12.44 13.87
CA ALA A 104 3.65 -12.57 12.49
C ALA A 104 4.48 -11.75 11.48
N TRP A 105 5.81 -11.75 11.61
CA TRP A 105 6.73 -11.00 10.73
C TRP A 105 7.83 -11.89 10.14
N SER A 106 7.48 -13.06 9.60
CA SER A 106 8.41 -13.88 8.80
C SER A 106 8.30 -13.68 7.29
N ASP A 107 7.29 -12.96 6.78
CA ASP A 107 7.06 -12.85 5.34
C ASP A 107 7.09 -11.40 4.84
N ALA A 108 8.22 -10.74 5.04
CA ALA A 108 8.58 -9.64 4.14
C ALA A 108 8.90 -10.24 2.76
N PRO A 109 8.32 -9.77 1.64
CA PRO A 109 8.76 -10.20 0.33
C PRO A 109 10.19 -9.69 0.11
N LYS A 110 11.17 -10.53 0.48
CA LYS A 110 12.57 -10.39 0.05
C LYS A 110 12.54 -10.16 -1.45
N GLY A 111 13.15 -9.08 -1.92
CA GLY A 111 13.27 -8.70 -3.32
C GLY A 111 13.75 -9.88 -4.17
N ARG A 112 12.79 -10.65 -4.69
CA ARG A 112 13.00 -11.84 -5.54
C ARG A 112 13.24 -11.43 -7.00
N SER A 113 13.27 -10.14 -7.31
CA SER A 113 13.43 -9.65 -8.67
C SER A 113 14.88 -9.75 -9.14
N GLN A 114 15.88 -9.43 -8.30
CA GLN A 114 17.27 -9.37 -8.78
C GLN A 114 17.89 -10.75 -9.09
N ARG A 115 17.55 -11.79 -8.31
CA ARG A 115 18.08 -13.15 -8.51
C ARG A 115 17.50 -13.85 -9.75
N ARG A 116 16.25 -13.53 -10.13
CA ARG A 116 15.59 -14.11 -11.30
C ARG A 116 16.17 -13.56 -12.61
N PHE A 117 16.55 -12.29 -12.65
CA PHE A 117 17.17 -11.69 -13.85
C PHE A 117 18.59 -12.20 -14.10
N ILE A 118 19.37 -12.46 -13.05
CA ILE A 118 20.74 -13.01 -13.17
C ILE A 118 20.69 -14.45 -13.69
N VAL A 119 19.78 -15.30 -13.19
CA VAL A 119 19.67 -16.69 -13.67
C VAL A 119 19.10 -16.72 -15.11
N ALA A 120 18.13 -15.86 -15.42
CA ALA A 120 17.58 -15.78 -16.78
C ALA A 120 18.60 -15.28 -17.82
N SER A 121 19.46 -14.31 -17.47
CA SER A 121 20.48 -13.79 -18.38
C SER A 121 21.60 -14.82 -18.65
N VAL A 122 21.98 -15.61 -17.64
CA VAL A 122 22.95 -16.71 -17.79
C VAL A 122 22.38 -17.82 -18.69
N ILE A 123 21.11 -18.20 -18.51
CA ILE A 123 20.45 -19.22 -19.33
C ILE A 123 20.30 -18.74 -20.78
N LEU A 124 19.89 -17.49 -21.01
CA LEU A 124 19.79 -16.89 -22.35
C LEU A 124 21.17 -16.79 -23.03
N GLY A 125 22.23 -16.49 -22.28
CA GLY A 125 23.60 -16.47 -22.80
C GLY A 125 24.11 -17.85 -23.23
N ILE A 126 23.83 -18.89 -22.44
CA ILE A 126 24.19 -20.28 -22.75
C ILE A 126 23.42 -20.78 -23.98
N ILE A 127 22.12 -20.52 -24.06
CA ILE A 127 21.29 -20.90 -25.21
C ILE A 127 21.74 -20.15 -26.48
N SER A 128 22.05 -18.86 -26.38
CA SER A 128 22.56 -18.07 -27.51
C SER A 128 23.93 -18.56 -28.01
N GLY A 129 24.85 -18.91 -27.09
CA GLY A 129 26.17 -19.45 -27.43
C GLY A 129 26.14 -20.82 -28.11
N LEU A 130 25.13 -21.65 -27.81
CA LEU A 130 24.90 -22.94 -28.47
C LEU A 130 24.35 -22.80 -29.90
N ILE A 131 23.64 -21.70 -30.20
CA ILE A 131 22.98 -21.49 -31.50
C ILE A 131 23.85 -20.67 -32.47
N TRP A 132 24.63 -19.70 -31.98
CA TRP A 132 25.34 -18.72 -32.82
C TRP A 132 26.87 -18.71 -32.64
N GLY A 133 27.42 -19.70 -31.91
CA GLY A 133 28.86 -19.84 -31.67
C GLY A 133 29.40 -18.94 -30.54
N PRO A 134 30.58 -19.28 -29.98
CA PRO A 134 31.10 -18.67 -28.75
C PRO A 134 31.42 -17.17 -28.88
N SER A 135 31.73 -16.71 -30.09
CA SER A 135 32.08 -15.31 -30.38
C SER A 135 30.90 -14.35 -30.23
N VAL A 136 29.67 -14.79 -30.54
CA VAL A 136 28.45 -13.96 -30.42
C VAL A 136 27.91 -13.98 -28.99
N GLY A 137 28.04 -15.12 -28.29
CA GLY A 137 27.60 -15.28 -26.90
C GLY A 137 28.35 -14.36 -25.92
N ILE A 138 29.67 -14.21 -26.08
CA ILE A 138 30.49 -13.31 -25.25
C ILE A 138 30.08 -11.85 -25.47
N LEU A 139 29.82 -11.45 -26.72
CA LEU A 139 29.39 -10.09 -27.06
C LEU A 139 28.05 -9.73 -26.39
N VAL A 140 27.07 -10.64 -26.44
CA VAL A 140 25.75 -10.44 -25.80
C VAL A 140 25.85 -10.47 -24.27
N CYS A 141 26.68 -11.34 -23.68
CA CYS A 141 26.84 -11.39 -22.22
C CYS A 141 27.56 -10.15 -21.65
N VAL A 142 28.53 -9.58 -22.39
CA VAL A 142 29.31 -8.43 -21.92
C VAL A 142 28.62 -7.11 -22.25
N LEU A 143 28.09 -6.94 -23.47
CA LEU A 143 27.47 -5.69 -23.89
C LEU A 143 25.96 -5.63 -23.65
N GLY A 144 25.28 -6.78 -23.53
CA GLY A 144 23.83 -6.84 -23.29
C GLY A 144 23.39 -6.13 -22.02
N PRO A 145 24.00 -6.35 -20.85
CA PRO A 145 23.63 -5.65 -19.62
C PRO A 145 23.81 -4.13 -19.73
N VAL A 146 24.85 -3.68 -20.45
CA VAL A 146 25.16 -2.25 -20.67
C VAL A 146 24.16 -1.63 -21.62
N LEU A 147 23.80 -2.32 -22.71
CA LEU A 147 22.80 -1.86 -23.67
C LEU A 147 21.39 -1.83 -23.06
N ILE A 148 21.03 -2.81 -22.24
CA ILE A 148 19.75 -2.83 -21.53
C ILE A 148 19.68 -1.70 -20.48
N ALA A 149 20.76 -1.46 -19.73
CA ALA A 149 20.85 -0.34 -18.80
C ALA A 149 20.79 1.02 -19.53
N TYR A 150 21.44 1.13 -20.69
CA TYR A 150 21.35 2.31 -21.56
C TYR A 150 19.93 2.51 -22.09
N PHE A 151 19.26 1.46 -22.58
CA PHE A 151 17.89 1.55 -23.07
C PHE A 151 16.88 1.92 -21.97
N LEU A 152 17.02 1.34 -20.77
CA LEU A 152 16.16 1.64 -19.62
C LEU A 152 16.35 3.06 -19.07
N THR A 153 17.53 3.65 -19.26
CA THR A 153 17.83 5.02 -18.81
C THR A 153 17.64 6.08 -19.90
N ALA A 154 17.85 5.74 -21.19
CA ALA A 154 17.80 6.68 -22.32
C ALA A 154 16.42 6.77 -23.00
N LEU A 155 15.60 5.71 -22.99
CA LEU A 155 14.25 5.76 -23.58
C LEU A 155 13.29 6.79 -22.93
N PRO A 156 13.25 7.00 -21.60
CA PRO A 156 12.37 8.03 -21.03
C PRO A 156 12.80 9.46 -21.38
N ALA A 157 14.06 9.69 -21.79
CA ALA A 157 14.54 11.01 -22.22
C ALA A 157 14.03 11.39 -23.63
N LEU A 158 13.87 10.41 -24.53
CA LEU A 158 13.33 10.63 -25.88
C LEU A 158 11.78 10.69 -25.91
N ALA A 159 11.11 9.96 -25.01
CA ALA A 159 9.65 10.02 -24.87
C ALA A 159 9.15 11.40 -24.42
N ASN A 160 9.97 12.17 -23.70
CA ASN A 160 9.63 13.50 -23.22
C ASN A 160 9.71 14.59 -24.31
N ILE A 161 10.30 14.31 -25.48
CA ILE A 161 10.34 15.27 -26.61
C ILE A 161 9.17 15.01 -27.57
N ALA A 162 8.76 13.75 -27.75
CA ALA A 162 7.62 13.39 -28.61
C ALA A 162 6.25 13.65 -27.96
N GLY A 163 6.14 13.63 -26.62
CA GLY A 163 4.89 13.85 -25.90
C GLY A 163 4.34 15.28 -25.96
N TRP A 164 5.21 16.29 -26.13
CA TRP A 164 4.81 17.70 -26.15
C TRP A 164 4.15 18.11 -27.47
N GLY A 165 4.53 17.49 -28.59
CA GLY A 165 3.92 17.79 -29.90
C GLY A 165 2.46 17.34 -30.00
N ILE A 166 2.15 16.13 -29.50
CA ILE A 166 0.79 15.58 -29.55
C ILE A 166 -0.12 16.29 -28.54
N GLY A 167 0.41 16.60 -27.34
CA GLY A 167 -0.33 17.37 -26.34
C GLY A 167 -0.68 18.79 -26.81
N ALA A 168 0.25 19.46 -27.50
CA ALA A 168 -0.01 20.80 -28.06
C ALA A 168 -1.07 20.79 -29.16
N LEU A 169 -1.07 19.79 -30.06
CA LEU A 169 -2.09 19.68 -31.12
C LEU A 169 -3.49 19.37 -30.57
N ILE A 170 -3.59 18.56 -29.52
CA ILE A 170 -4.87 18.28 -28.84
C ILE A 170 -5.39 19.56 -28.16
N ILE A 171 -4.53 20.33 -27.50
CA ILE A 171 -4.92 21.59 -26.85
C ILE A 171 -5.34 22.64 -27.89
N ILE A 172 -4.60 22.79 -28.99
CA ILE A 172 -4.96 23.71 -30.09
C ILE A 172 -6.29 23.28 -30.72
N GLY A 173 -6.50 21.99 -30.95
CA GLY A 173 -7.78 21.46 -31.44
C GLY A 173 -8.94 21.68 -30.47
N LEU A 174 -8.71 21.52 -29.16
CA LEU A 174 -9.72 21.74 -28.12
C LEU A 174 -10.09 23.22 -27.99
N VAL A 175 -9.11 24.13 -28.08
CA VAL A 175 -9.34 25.59 -28.08
C VAL A 175 -10.09 26.03 -29.34
N GLY A 176 -9.78 25.46 -30.52
CA GLY A 176 -10.54 25.70 -31.75
C GLY A 176 -11.99 25.21 -31.66
N TRP A 177 -12.23 24.04 -31.08
CA TRP A 177 -13.57 23.49 -30.90
C TRP A 177 -14.41 24.28 -29.87
N LEU A 178 -13.78 24.78 -28.80
CA LEU A 178 -14.44 25.64 -27.82
C LEU A 178 -14.79 27.02 -28.39
N ALA A 179 -13.98 27.56 -29.31
CA ALA A 179 -14.29 28.81 -30.00
C ALA A 179 -15.49 28.67 -30.95
N ASP A 180 -15.65 27.54 -31.63
CA ASP A 180 -16.77 27.25 -32.53
C ASP A 180 -18.11 27.06 -31.77
N ARG A 181 -18.05 26.51 -30.55
CA ARG A 181 -19.25 26.27 -29.72
C ARG A 181 -19.92 27.53 -29.17
N GLN A 182 -19.21 28.66 -29.11
CA GLN A 182 -19.77 29.93 -28.61
C GLN A 182 -20.68 30.63 -29.62
N GLN A 183 -20.59 30.32 -30.92
CA GLN A 183 -21.43 30.95 -31.96
C GLN A 183 -22.82 30.33 -32.09
N GLN A 184 -23.07 29.13 -31.56
CA GLN A 184 -24.35 28.43 -31.73
C GLN A 184 -25.40 28.72 -30.64
N THR A 185 -25.05 29.46 -29.57
CA THR A 185 -26.00 29.81 -28.50
C THR A 185 -26.83 31.07 -28.77
N GLY A 186 -26.68 31.70 -29.93
CA GLY A 186 -27.39 32.94 -30.28
C GLY A 186 -28.31 32.75 -31.47
N GLN A 187 -29.44 32.05 -31.31
CA GLN A 187 -30.70 32.25 -32.05
C GLN A 187 -31.61 31.06 -31.78
N HIS A 188 -32.62 31.23 -30.92
CA HIS A 188 -33.96 30.64 -31.06
C HIS A 188 -34.83 31.21 -29.93
N THR A 189 -35.63 32.21 -30.28
CA THR A 189 -36.76 32.71 -29.48
C THR A 189 -38.02 32.03 -29.99
N PRO A 190 -38.93 31.59 -29.09
CA PRO A 190 -40.34 31.66 -29.40
C PRO A 190 -41.16 32.33 -28.28
N GLN A 191 -42.02 33.26 -28.69
CA GLN A 191 -43.12 33.81 -27.89
C GLN A 191 -44.27 32.81 -27.75
N GLY A 192 -44.98 32.84 -26.61
CA GLY A 192 -46.36 32.35 -26.54
C GLY A 192 -46.89 31.95 -25.15
N GLY A 193 -47.66 32.85 -24.52
CA GLY A 193 -48.93 32.56 -23.82
C GLY A 193 -48.94 31.86 -22.43
N PRO A 194 -49.73 32.36 -21.44
CA PRO A 194 -49.86 31.74 -20.13
C PRO A 194 -51.08 30.78 -20.08
N HIS A 195 -50.83 29.50 -19.82
CA HIS A 195 -51.81 28.56 -19.27
C HIS A 195 -51.10 27.85 -18.12
N GLY A 196 -51.58 27.94 -16.89
CA GLY A 196 -52.70 27.13 -16.42
C GLY A 196 -52.08 25.99 -15.62
N GLY A 197 -52.29 26.01 -14.30
CA GLY A 197 -51.54 25.18 -13.37
C GLY A 197 -51.69 23.70 -13.63
N ASP A 198 -50.63 22.96 -13.35
CA ASP A 198 -50.69 21.64 -12.74
C ASP A 198 -49.35 21.39 -12.02
N GLU A 199 -49.48 21.20 -10.72
CA GLU A 199 -48.46 20.90 -9.74
C GLU A 199 -47.88 19.50 -10.02
N PRO A 200 -46.55 19.32 -10.15
CA PRO A 200 -45.99 17.98 -10.26
C PRO A 200 -46.05 17.33 -8.87
N SER A 201 -47.02 16.44 -8.71
CA SER A 201 -47.14 15.50 -7.60
C SER A 201 -45.78 14.82 -7.33
N PRO A 202 -45.25 14.84 -6.09
CA PRO A 202 -44.00 14.17 -5.80
C PRO A 202 -44.19 12.65 -5.95
N ALA A 203 -43.28 12.04 -6.72
CA ALA A 203 -43.20 10.60 -6.87
C ALA A 203 -43.25 9.92 -5.48
N PRO A 204 -44.03 8.83 -5.31
CA PRO A 204 -44.10 8.14 -4.03
C PRO A 204 -42.72 7.59 -3.68
N ALA A 205 -42.23 7.99 -2.51
CA ALA A 205 -41.04 7.42 -1.89
C ALA A 205 -41.15 5.89 -1.83
N PRO A 206 -40.09 5.13 -2.13
CA PRO A 206 -40.11 3.72 -1.85
C PRO A 206 -39.99 3.48 -0.33
N SER A 207 -40.87 2.61 0.18
CA SER A 207 -40.71 1.70 1.35
C SER A 207 -41.43 2.11 2.65
N PRO A 208 -41.93 1.17 3.50
CA PRO A 208 -41.29 -0.12 3.78
C PRO A 208 -42.26 -1.32 3.87
N THR A 209 -42.15 -2.27 2.95
CA THR A 209 -42.62 -3.64 3.17
C THR A 209 -41.63 -4.61 2.53
N ALA A 210 -40.49 -4.76 3.19
CA ALA A 210 -39.65 -5.93 3.06
C ALA A 210 -39.13 -6.22 4.47
N GLY A 211 -39.44 -7.43 4.98
CA GLY A 211 -39.12 -7.85 6.33
C GLY A 211 -37.68 -7.49 6.70
N ALA A 212 -37.53 -6.95 7.91
CA ALA A 212 -36.21 -6.71 8.49
C ALA A 212 -35.38 -7.99 8.32
N PRO A 213 -34.15 -7.91 7.76
CA PRO A 213 -33.25 -9.05 7.76
C PRO A 213 -33.08 -9.52 9.22
N PRO A 214 -32.89 -10.82 9.46
CA PRO A 214 -32.72 -11.33 10.81
C PRO A 214 -31.66 -10.50 11.50
N ALA A 215 -31.99 -9.95 12.68
CA ALA A 215 -31.08 -9.13 13.45
C ALA A 215 -29.77 -9.91 13.65
N VAL A 216 -28.76 -9.55 12.88
CA VAL A 216 -27.45 -10.18 12.95
C VAL A 216 -26.91 -9.91 14.34
N ASP A 217 -26.47 -10.96 15.03
CA ASP A 217 -25.93 -10.83 16.38
C ASP A 217 -24.78 -9.80 16.38
N PRO A 218 -24.89 -8.70 17.15
CA PRO A 218 -23.88 -7.65 17.20
C PRO A 218 -22.51 -8.19 17.61
N ALA A 219 -22.44 -9.28 18.37
CA ALA A 219 -21.16 -9.93 18.72
C ALA A 219 -20.50 -10.61 17.51
N THR A 220 -21.30 -11.12 16.58
CA THR A 220 -20.78 -11.69 15.32
C THR A 220 -20.26 -10.58 14.40
N LEU A 221 -20.97 -9.44 14.34
CA LEU A 221 -20.56 -8.28 13.56
C LEU A 221 -19.26 -7.67 14.10
N SER A 222 -19.17 -7.47 15.42
CA SER A 222 -17.96 -6.94 16.06
C SER A 222 -16.76 -7.89 15.88
N GLY A 223 -16.96 -9.20 16.02
CA GLY A 223 -15.89 -10.18 15.78
C GLY A 223 -15.40 -10.23 14.33
N LEU A 224 -16.25 -9.94 13.35
CA LEU A 224 -15.84 -9.78 11.95
C LEU A 224 -15.08 -8.46 11.73
N LEU A 225 -15.57 -7.36 12.29
CA LEU A 225 -14.90 -6.05 12.25
C LEU A 225 -13.52 -6.07 12.92
N ASP A 226 -13.39 -6.73 14.07
CA ASP A 226 -12.11 -6.86 14.77
C ASP A 226 -11.09 -7.66 13.95
N ARG A 227 -11.54 -8.73 13.29
CA ARG A 227 -10.70 -9.48 12.34
C ARG A 227 -10.28 -8.62 11.16
N ALA A 228 -11.22 -7.85 10.60
CA ALA A 228 -10.93 -6.93 9.50
C ALA A 228 -9.90 -5.86 9.88
N TRP A 229 -10.06 -5.20 11.05
CA TRP A 229 -9.11 -4.22 11.57
C TRP A 229 -7.77 -4.83 11.96
N SER A 230 -7.77 -6.05 12.51
CA SER A 230 -6.55 -6.80 12.83
C SER A 230 -5.76 -7.10 11.56
N ALA A 231 -6.41 -7.60 10.52
CA ALA A 231 -5.79 -7.83 9.21
C ALA A 231 -5.27 -6.52 8.59
N TYR A 232 -6.05 -5.44 8.65
CA TYR A 232 -5.67 -4.13 8.13
C TYR A 232 -4.40 -3.59 8.80
N ARG A 233 -4.33 -3.62 10.15
CA ARG A 233 -3.17 -3.15 10.91
C ARG A 233 -1.92 -4.02 10.69
N LYS A 234 -2.11 -5.30 10.36
CA LYS A 234 -1.04 -6.23 9.98
C LYS A 234 -0.58 -6.08 8.53
N GLY A 235 -1.25 -5.23 7.73
CA GLY A 235 -0.92 -5.01 6.31
C GLY A 235 -1.52 -6.06 5.35
N PHE A 236 -2.37 -6.96 5.84
CA PHE A 236 -3.08 -7.94 5.01
C PHE A 236 -4.32 -7.31 4.38
N TYR A 237 -4.13 -6.35 3.49
CA TYR A 237 -5.22 -5.55 2.92
C TYR A 237 -6.27 -6.38 2.15
N SER A 238 -5.87 -7.47 1.49
CA SER A 238 -6.81 -8.34 0.75
C SER A 238 -7.72 -9.11 1.73
N GLU A 239 -7.15 -9.62 2.82
CA GLU A 239 -7.89 -10.28 3.89
C GLU A 239 -8.78 -9.29 4.64
N ALA A 240 -8.26 -8.10 4.96
CA ALA A 240 -9.02 -7.03 5.59
C ALA A 240 -10.23 -6.60 4.76
N ALA A 241 -10.04 -6.43 3.44
CA ALA A 241 -11.12 -6.13 2.50
C ALA A 241 -12.15 -7.28 2.44
N THR A 242 -11.70 -8.54 2.46
CA THR A 242 -12.58 -9.72 2.44
C THR A 242 -13.44 -9.80 3.70
N GLN A 243 -12.83 -9.64 4.88
CA GLN A 243 -13.54 -9.67 6.17
C GLN A 243 -14.51 -8.50 6.29
N ALA A 244 -14.09 -7.28 5.92
CA ALA A 244 -14.97 -6.12 5.93
C ALA A 244 -16.11 -6.24 4.89
N ALA A 245 -15.87 -6.87 3.74
CA ALA A 245 -16.93 -7.18 2.78
C ALA A 245 -17.96 -8.19 3.32
N GLN A 246 -17.56 -9.11 4.20
CA GLN A 246 -18.51 -9.99 4.91
C GLN A 246 -19.39 -9.19 5.87
N VAL A 247 -18.82 -8.21 6.58
CA VAL A 247 -19.58 -7.28 7.42
C VAL A 247 -20.59 -6.52 6.57
N LEU A 248 -20.20 -5.99 5.41
CA LEU A 248 -21.12 -5.26 4.51
C LEU A 248 -22.23 -6.13 3.91
N ARG A 249 -22.05 -7.46 3.79
CA ARG A 249 -23.13 -8.38 3.39
C ARG A 249 -24.18 -8.55 4.49
N LEU A 250 -23.78 -8.43 5.75
CA LEU A 250 -24.63 -8.60 6.92
C LEU A 250 -25.22 -7.27 7.41
N ALA A 251 -24.45 -6.18 7.31
CA ALA A 251 -24.78 -4.82 7.69
C ALA A 251 -24.28 -3.84 6.60
N PRO A 252 -25.08 -3.61 5.54
CA PRO A 252 -24.66 -2.80 4.39
C PRO A 252 -24.32 -1.34 4.72
N GLU A 253 -24.84 -0.82 5.83
CA GLU A 253 -24.62 0.56 6.26
C GLU A 253 -23.52 0.69 7.34
N ASP A 254 -22.77 -0.37 7.65
CA ASP A 254 -21.73 -0.31 8.68
C ASP A 254 -20.57 0.63 8.26
N PRO A 255 -20.37 1.76 8.96
CA PRO A 255 -19.41 2.77 8.55
C PRO A 255 -17.96 2.30 8.72
N GLN A 256 -17.69 1.41 9.67
CA GLN A 256 -16.34 0.90 9.91
C GLN A 256 -15.93 -0.06 8.80
N ALA A 257 -16.82 -0.96 8.40
CA ALA A 257 -16.57 -1.91 7.32
C ALA A 257 -16.27 -1.19 6.00
N TRP A 258 -17.02 -0.14 5.67
CA TRP A 258 -16.74 0.71 4.51
C TRP A 258 -15.37 1.38 4.58
N SER A 259 -14.96 1.88 5.75
CA SER A 259 -13.64 2.51 5.94
C SER A 259 -12.49 1.52 5.67
N ILE A 260 -12.63 0.27 6.14
CA ILE A 260 -11.60 -0.77 6.00
C ILE A 260 -11.53 -1.24 4.55
N VAL A 261 -12.67 -1.50 3.91
CA VAL A 261 -12.74 -1.88 2.49
C VAL A 261 -12.06 -0.85 1.62
N GLY A 262 -12.45 0.43 1.77
CA GLY A 262 -11.90 1.48 0.93
C GLY A 262 -10.42 1.72 1.20
N ALA A 263 -10.01 1.81 2.47
CA ALA A 263 -8.61 2.03 2.80
C ALA A 263 -7.73 0.87 2.29
N SER A 264 -8.20 -0.38 2.42
CA SER A 264 -7.54 -1.56 1.86
C SER A 264 -7.45 -1.51 0.34
N ALA A 265 -8.50 -1.04 -0.32
CA ALA A 265 -8.54 -0.92 -1.78
C ALA A 265 -7.52 0.10 -2.31
N CYS A 266 -7.21 1.14 -1.55
CA CYS A 266 -6.18 2.09 -1.93
C CYS A 266 -4.80 1.43 -2.00
N TYR A 267 -4.42 0.62 -1.00
CA TYR A 267 -3.14 -0.08 -1.03
C TYR A 267 -3.03 -1.13 -2.14
N LEU A 268 -4.17 -1.69 -2.55
CA LEU A 268 -4.25 -2.75 -3.55
C LEU A 268 -4.52 -2.18 -4.94
N LYS A 269 -3.51 -1.51 -5.54
CA LYS A 269 -3.62 -0.88 -6.87
C LYS A 269 -4.10 -1.79 -8.03
N GLN A 270 -4.15 -3.12 -7.86
CA GLN A 270 -4.48 -4.09 -8.92
C GLN A 270 -5.33 -5.28 -8.43
N ASP A 271 -5.82 -5.27 -7.19
CA ASP A 271 -6.58 -6.41 -6.67
C ASP A 271 -8.05 -6.33 -7.10
N LYS A 272 -8.54 -7.38 -7.77
CA LYS A 272 -9.91 -7.45 -8.28
C LYS A 272 -10.95 -7.40 -7.16
N GLN A 273 -10.66 -7.95 -5.99
CA GLN A 273 -11.58 -7.94 -4.85
C GLN A 273 -11.68 -6.53 -4.26
N ALA A 274 -10.55 -5.85 -4.10
CA ALA A 274 -10.51 -4.45 -3.68
C ALA A 274 -11.27 -3.52 -4.63
N GLN A 275 -11.07 -3.68 -5.94
CA GLN A 275 -11.78 -2.90 -6.95
C GLN A 275 -13.29 -3.18 -6.95
N SER A 276 -13.69 -4.44 -6.78
CA SER A 276 -15.12 -4.80 -6.69
C SER A 276 -15.78 -4.18 -5.46
N ALA A 277 -15.09 -4.13 -4.33
CA ALA A 277 -15.60 -3.55 -3.10
C ALA A 277 -15.58 -2.01 -3.14
N TYR A 278 -14.60 -1.40 -3.82
CA TYR A 278 -14.61 0.04 -4.13
C TYR A 278 -15.77 0.42 -5.05
N ALA A 279 -16.12 -0.42 -6.01
CA ALA A 279 -17.24 -0.17 -6.93
C ALA A 279 -18.60 -0.14 -6.22
N MET A 280 -18.73 -0.82 -5.07
CA MET A 280 -19.94 -0.81 -4.25
C MET A 280 -20.14 0.50 -3.47
N LEU A 281 -19.12 1.35 -3.33
CA LEU A 281 -19.22 2.64 -2.64
C LEU A 281 -20.06 3.64 -3.47
N ASP A 282 -20.90 4.42 -2.78
CA ASP A 282 -21.57 5.57 -3.39
C ASP A 282 -20.60 6.69 -3.78
N THR A 283 -21.08 7.66 -4.55
CA THR A 283 -20.27 8.77 -5.08
C THR A 283 -19.62 9.61 -3.99
N GLN A 284 -20.32 9.88 -2.88
CA GLN A 284 -19.81 10.70 -1.78
C GLN A 284 -18.71 9.97 -1.02
N ARG A 285 -18.92 8.68 -0.71
CA ARG A 285 -17.92 7.84 -0.03
C ARG A 285 -16.69 7.61 -0.92
N ARG A 286 -16.85 7.42 -2.23
CA ARG A 286 -15.72 7.35 -3.18
C ARG A 286 -14.89 8.62 -3.22
N GLN A 287 -15.53 9.79 -3.21
CA GLN A 287 -14.82 11.09 -3.15
C GLN A 287 -14.09 11.29 -1.84
N LEU A 288 -14.69 10.91 -0.70
CA LEU A 288 -14.03 10.94 0.60
C LEU A 288 -12.78 10.05 0.58
N LEU A 289 -12.93 8.82 0.08
CA LEU A 289 -11.86 7.86 0.01
C LEU A 289 -10.74 8.33 -0.91
N ARG A 290 -11.07 8.92 -2.06
CA ARG A 290 -10.09 9.48 -2.99
C ARG A 290 -9.23 10.54 -2.31
N ARG A 291 -9.84 11.46 -1.55
CA ARG A 291 -9.10 12.45 -0.75
C ARG A 291 -8.22 11.83 0.33
N VAL A 292 -8.63 10.72 0.93
CA VAL A 292 -7.84 9.98 1.93
C VAL A 292 -6.65 9.32 1.25
N CYS A 293 -6.85 8.72 0.08
CA CYS A 293 -5.81 7.98 -0.64
C CYS A 293 -4.82 8.91 -1.34
N ASP A 294 -5.29 10.05 -1.87
CA ASP A 294 -4.45 11.15 -2.34
C ASP A 294 -3.55 11.68 -1.19
N ARG A 295 -4.09 11.87 0.02
CA ARG A 295 -3.30 12.22 1.22
C ARG A 295 -2.28 11.15 1.62
N MET A 296 -2.55 9.88 1.32
CA MET A 296 -1.60 8.79 1.55
C MET A 296 -0.57 8.65 0.41
N GLY A 297 -0.64 9.49 -0.64
CA GLY A 297 0.22 9.40 -1.82
C GLY A 297 -0.15 8.25 -2.78
N VAL A 298 -1.36 7.71 -2.62
CA VAL A 298 -1.85 6.54 -3.35
C VAL A 298 -2.89 6.98 -4.38
N ASN A 299 -2.44 7.11 -5.62
CA ASN A 299 -3.32 7.44 -6.74
C ASN A 299 -4.25 6.26 -7.08
N LEU A 300 -5.52 6.42 -6.72
CA LEU A 300 -6.63 5.61 -7.22
C LEU A 300 -6.91 6.04 -8.67
N ARG A 301 -6.42 5.24 -9.62
CA ARG A 301 -6.72 5.39 -11.05
C ARG A 301 -8.08 4.79 -11.38
#